data_AF-A0A3N5KXS0-F1
#
_entry.id   AF-A0A3N5KXS0-F1
#
_cell.length_a   1.000
_cell.length_b   1.000
_cell.length_c   1.000
_cell.angle_alpha   90.00
_cell.angle_beta   90.00
_cell.angle_gamma   90.00
#
_symmetry.space_group_name_H-M   'P 1'
#
loop_
_entity.id
_entity.type
_entity.pdbx_description
1 polymer ?
#
loop_
_entity_poly.entity_id
_entity_poly.type
_entity_poly.pdbx_seq_one_letter_code
_entity_poly.pdbx_strand_id
1 'polypeptide(L)'
;MRKAWAAYAALLTVAIVAGEYSNLSHGAFDVRTLANWFLTGVLLVATWGYALRRRIGAHRYWAPAFWVVLAATLISTIPAAMAGTTARLVTGVLLFLVAPAFYAAYRYAYRSPDIWHAEEQPT
;
A
#
# COMPACT_ATOMS: atom_id res chain seq x y z
N MET A 1 -13.84 14.73 -0.85
CA MET A 1 -12.78 13.76 -1.24
C MET A 1 -11.78 13.44 -0.13
N ARG A 2 -11.22 14.41 0.62
CA ARG A 2 -10.27 14.18 1.74
C ARG A 2 -10.77 13.17 2.80
N LYS A 3 -12.01 13.34 3.27
CA LYS A 3 -12.63 12.46 4.28
C LYS A 3 -12.82 11.02 3.80
N ALA A 4 -13.11 10.82 2.52
CA ALA A 4 -13.28 9.48 1.93
C ALA A 4 -11.95 8.72 1.84
N TRP A 5 -10.87 9.40 1.44
CA TRP A 5 -9.52 8.80 1.43
C TRP A 5 -8.97 8.54 2.82
N ALA A 6 -9.26 9.43 3.79
CA ALA A 6 -8.90 9.20 5.19
C ALA A 6 -9.68 8.02 5.80
N ALA A 7 -10.99 7.92 5.53
CA ALA A 7 -11.81 6.79 5.95
C ALA A 7 -11.31 5.48 5.30
N TYR A 8 -10.99 5.51 4.01
CA TYR A 8 -10.39 4.38 3.31
C TYR A 8 -9.03 3.98 3.91
N ALA A 9 -8.14 4.93 4.16
CA ALA A 9 -6.85 4.67 4.80
C ALA A 9 -7.01 4.06 6.19
N ALA A 10 -7.96 4.57 6.99
CA ALA A 10 -8.27 4.03 8.31
C ALA A 10 -8.82 2.59 8.21
N LEU A 11 -9.78 2.33 7.31
CA LEU A 11 -10.32 1.00 7.08
C LEU A 11 -9.25 0.02 6.58
N LEU A 12 -8.40 0.45 5.65
CA LEU A 12 -7.29 -0.35 5.14
C LEU A 12 -6.32 -0.69 6.29
N THR A 13 -6.00 0.28 7.15
CA THR A 13 -5.15 0.08 8.33
C THR A 13 -5.76 -0.96 9.28
N VAL A 14 -7.06 -0.85 9.59
CA VAL A 14 -7.75 -1.80 10.46
C VAL A 14 -7.77 -3.20 9.86
N ALA A 15 -8.07 -3.32 8.56
CA ALA A 15 -8.09 -4.60 7.86
C ALA A 15 -6.71 -5.27 7.85
N ILE A 16 -5.64 -4.50 7.61
CA ILE A 16 -4.26 -4.96 7.66
C ILE A 16 -3.91 -5.45 9.07
N VAL A 17 -4.15 -4.64 10.10
CA VAL A 17 -3.80 -4.98 11.49
C VAL A 17 -4.55 -6.22 11.97
N ALA A 18 -5.85 -6.35 11.63
CA ALA A 18 -6.64 -7.53 11.96
C ALA A 18 -6.12 -8.79 11.25
N GLY A 19 -5.75 -8.68 9.96
CA GLY A 19 -5.16 -9.78 9.20
C GLY A 19 -3.80 -10.22 9.76
N GLU A 20 -2.93 -9.27 10.09
CA GLU A 20 -1.61 -9.58 10.65
C GLU A 20 -1.70 -10.15 12.08
N TYR A 21 -2.62 -9.65 12.91
CA TYR A 21 -2.89 -10.23 14.22
C TYR A 21 -3.35 -11.69 14.09
N SER A 22 -4.23 -11.99 13.14
CA SER A 22 -4.65 -13.36 12.84
C SER A 22 -3.47 -14.23 12.36
N ASN A 23 -2.58 -13.71 11.51
CA ASN A 23 -1.40 -14.48 11.07
C ASN A 23 -0.43 -14.77 12.23
N LEU A 24 -0.20 -13.79 13.10
CA LEU A 24 0.64 -13.94 14.29
C LEU A 24 0.05 -14.92 15.29
N SER A 25 -1.27 -14.92 15.50
CA SER A 25 -1.92 -15.86 16.42
C SER A 25 -1.84 -17.32 15.95
N HIS A 26 -1.60 -17.56 14.66
CA HIS A 26 -1.36 -18.89 14.09
C HIS A 26 0.15 -19.24 14.02
N GLY A 27 1.04 -18.41 14.59
CA GLY A 27 2.47 -18.69 14.69
C GLY A 27 3.28 -18.42 13.40
N ALA A 28 2.73 -17.70 12.42
CA ALA A 28 3.40 -17.43 11.15
C ALA A 28 4.41 -16.28 11.25
N PHE A 29 5.58 -16.53 11.84
CA PHE A 29 6.69 -15.58 11.89
C PHE A 29 7.86 -16.05 11.01
N ASP A 30 7.84 -15.66 9.74
CA ASP A 30 8.91 -15.95 8.77
C ASP A 30 9.32 -14.68 8.00
N VAL A 31 10.42 -14.72 7.27
CA VAL A 31 10.96 -13.62 6.45
C VAL A 31 9.91 -13.07 5.49
N ARG A 32 9.02 -13.93 4.97
CA ARG A 32 7.88 -13.51 4.14
C ARG A 32 6.90 -12.60 4.89
N THR A 33 6.62 -12.88 6.17
CA THR A 33 5.76 -12.05 7.01
C THR A 33 6.38 -10.66 7.21
N LEU A 34 7.69 -10.61 7.48
CA LEU A 34 8.42 -9.35 7.64
C LEU A 34 8.44 -8.52 6.34
N ALA A 35 8.64 -9.18 5.20
CA ALA A 35 8.57 -8.53 3.89
C ALA A 35 7.16 -7.99 3.62
N ASN A 36 6.11 -8.75 3.95
CA ASN A 36 4.73 -8.31 3.80
C ASN A 36 4.46 -7.05 4.64
N TRP A 37 4.89 -7.03 5.90
CA TRP A 37 4.73 -5.86 6.78
C TRP A 37 5.41 -4.62 6.21
N PHE A 38 6.62 -4.77 5.66
CA PHE A 38 7.32 -3.65 5.03
C PHE A 38 6.54 -3.11 3.83
N LEU A 39 6.10 -3.99 2.94
CA LEU A 39 5.32 -3.64 1.74
C LEU A 39 4.02 -2.93 2.10
N THR A 40 3.30 -3.48 3.07
CA THR A 40 2.04 -2.93 3.56
C THR A 40 2.24 -1.60 4.27
N GLY A 41 3.31 -1.46 5.05
CA GLY A 41 3.70 -0.20 5.67
C GLY A 41 3.97 0.90 4.64
N VAL A 42 4.75 0.60 3.59
CA VAL A 42 5.01 1.56 2.50
C VAL A 42 3.71 2.00 1.83
N LEU A 43 2.82 1.05 1.52
CA LEU A 43 1.53 1.33 0.87
C LEU A 43 0.62 2.20 1.77
N LEU A 44 0.59 1.91 3.07
CA LEU A 44 -0.14 2.69 4.06
C LEU A 44 0.41 4.10 4.18
N VAL A 45 1.72 4.27 4.31
CA VAL A 45 2.35 5.59 4.42
C VAL A 45 2.10 6.42 3.16
N ALA A 46 2.17 5.82 1.98
CA ALA A 46 1.78 6.47 0.72
C ALA A 46 0.31 6.91 0.73
N THR A 47 -0.59 6.02 1.17
CA THR A 47 -2.04 6.29 1.20
C THR A 47 -2.36 7.41 2.20
N TRP A 48 -1.72 7.41 3.37
CA TRP A 48 -1.84 8.48 4.37
C TRP A 48 -1.22 9.79 3.90
N GLY A 49 -0.05 9.75 3.26
CA GLY A 49 0.59 10.92 2.64
C GLY A 49 -0.31 11.56 1.60
N TYR A 50 -0.96 10.75 0.76
CA TYR A 50 -1.96 11.19 -0.21
C TYR A 50 -3.21 11.78 0.45
N ALA A 51 -3.79 11.07 1.43
CA ALA A 51 -5.03 11.47 2.09
C ALA A 51 -4.87 12.78 2.88
N LEU A 52 -3.76 12.91 3.62
CA LEU A 52 -3.44 14.09 4.42
C LEU A 52 -2.85 15.22 3.56
N ARG A 53 -2.42 14.93 2.34
CA ARG A 53 -1.60 15.80 1.49
C ARG A 53 -0.32 16.26 2.21
N ARG A 54 0.33 15.35 2.93
CA ARG A 54 1.52 15.65 3.73
C ARG A 54 2.72 14.93 3.15
N ARG A 55 3.86 15.63 3.13
CA ARG A 55 5.15 15.08 2.77
C ARG A 55 5.64 14.14 3.87
N ILE A 56 5.73 12.85 3.57
CA ILE A 56 6.29 11.83 4.46
C ILE A 56 7.48 11.21 3.73
N GLY A 57 8.70 11.44 4.23
CA GLY A 57 9.94 10.96 3.59
C GLY A 57 10.40 11.80 2.38
N ALA A 58 11.47 11.36 1.72
CA ALA A 58 12.03 12.08 0.56
C ALA A 58 11.42 11.59 -0.76
N HIS A 59 11.11 12.53 -1.66
CA HIS A 59 10.47 12.28 -2.95
C HIS A 59 11.18 11.18 -3.78
N ARG A 60 12.52 11.23 -3.81
CA ARG A 60 13.37 10.27 -4.55
C ARG A 60 13.17 8.81 -4.17
N TYR A 61 12.69 8.52 -2.95
CA TYR A 61 12.50 7.14 -2.49
C TYR A 61 11.12 6.59 -2.84
N TRP A 62 10.13 7.44 -3.14
CA TRP A 62 8.75 7.00 -3.35
C TRP A 62 8.53 6.32 -4.70
N ALA A 63 9.17 6.81 -5.76
CA ALA A 63 9.14 6.18 -7.08
C ALA A 63 9.70 4.73 -7.05
N PRO A 64 10.93 4.46 -6.57
CA PRO A 64 11.44 3.10 -6.49
C PRO A 64 10.67 2.25 -5.48
N ALA A 65 10.25 2.82 -4.33
CA ALA A 65 9.45 2.08 -3.35
C ALA A 65 8.11 1.61 -3.94
N PHE A 66 7.43 2.44 -4.73
CA PHE A 66 6.21 2.06 -5.44
C PHE A 66 6.45 0.87 -6.38
N TRP A 67 7.51 0.90 -7.18
CA TRP A 67 7.85 -0.20 -8.08
C TRP A 67 8.20 -1.49 -7.35
N VAL A 68 8.95 -1.40 -6.25
CA VAL A 68 9.25 -2.55 -5.38
C VAL A 68 7.96 -3.15 -4.85
N VAL A 69 7.03 -2.32 -4.37
CA VAL A 69 5.76 -2.82 -3.82
C VAL A 69 4.90 -3.46 -4.90
N LEU A 70 4.79 -2.82 -6.07
CA LEU A 70 4.04 -3.35 -7.19
C LEU A 70 4.62 -4.69 -7.67
N ALA A 71 5.94 -4.77 -7.86
CA ALA A 71 6.61 -6.00 -8.27
C ALA A 71 6.44 -7.11 -7.24
N ALA A 72 6.61 -6.81 -5.96
CA ALA A 72 6.46 -7.78 -4.88
C ALA A 72 5.02 -8.31 -4.78
N THR A 73 4.01 -7.45 -4.95
CA THR A 73 2.61 -7.87 -5.01
C THR A 73 2.34 -8.77 -6.21
N LEU A 74 2.86 -8.43 -7.39
CA LEU A 74 2.71 -9.26 -8.59
C LEU A 74 3.39 -10.64 -8.43
N ILE A 75 4.59 -10.69 -7.84
CA ILE A 75 5.27 -11.97 -7.57
C ILE A 75 4.48 -12.80 -6.57
N SER A 76 3.92 -12.16 -5.54
CA SER A 76 3.15 -12.83 -4.49
C SER A 76 1.81 -13.40 -4.97
N THR A 77 1.26 -12.89 -6.08
CA THR A 77 0.00 -13.41 -6.64
C THR A 77 0.22 -14.61 -7.56
N ILE A 78 1.45 -14.87 -8.04
CA ILE A 78 1.77 -16.01 -8.93
C ILE A 78 1.32 -17.35 -8.32
N PRO A 79 1.66 -17.70 -7.05
CA PRO A 79 1.21 -18.96 -6.47
C PRO A 79 -0.32 -19.07 -6.39
N ALA A 80 -1.00 -17.96 -6.09
CA ALA A 80 -2.44 -17.94 -6.00
C ALA A 80 -3.13 -18.01 -7.38
N ALA A 81 -2.48 -17.50 -8.42
CA ALA A 81 -2.89 -17.67 -9.82
C ALA A 81 -2.74 -19.12 -10.28
N MET A 82 -1.68 -19.81 -9.84
CA MET A 82 -1.44 -21.22 -10.13
C MET A 82 -2.27 -22.17 -9.27
N ALA A 83 -2.77 -21.70 -8.12
CA ALA A 83 -3.66 -22.45 -7.26
C ALA A 83 -5.06 -22.68 -7.90
N GLY A 84 -5.92 -23.40 -7.19
CA GLY A 84 -7.29 -23.70 -7.62
C GLY A 84 -8.16 -22.46 -7.82
N THR A 85 -9.28 -22.62 -8.52
CA THR A 85 -10.21 -21.53 -8.91
C THR A 85 -10.59 -20.60 -7.76
N THR A 86 -10.84 -21.15 -6.56
CA THR A 86 -11.18 -20.37 -5.36
C THR A 86 -10.08 -19.38 -4.98
N ALA A 87 -8.82 -19.81 -4.99
CA ALA A 87 -7.68 -18.95 -4.64
C ALA A 87 -7.50 -17.81 -5.66
N ARG A 88 -7.76 -18.06 -6.94
CA ARG A 88 -7.73 -17.03 -7.99
C ARG A 88 -8.80 -15.98 -7.78
N LEU A 89 -10.03 -16.40 -7.48
CA LEU A 89 -11.14 -15.48 -7.23
C LEU A 89 -10.87 -14.59 -6.00
N VAL A 90 -10.43 -15.19 -4.89
CA VAL A 90 -10.06 -14.45 -3.67
C VAL A 90 -8.94 -13.44 -3.97
N THR A 91 -7.90 -13.87 -4.68
CA THR A 91 -6.78 -12.99 -5.07
C THR A 91 -7.24 -11.84 -5.97
N GLY A 92 -8.12 -12.13 -6.94
CA GLY A 92 -8.69 -11.10 -7.82
C GLY A 92 -9.49 -10.05 -7.05
N VAL A 93 -10.32 -10.47 -6.10
CA VAL A 93 -11.07 -9.56 -5.22
C VAL A 93 -10.13 -8.70 -4.36
N LEU A 94 -9.10 -9.31 -3.78
CA LEU A 94 -8.09 -8.59 -2.99
C LEU A 94 -7.34 -7.56 -3.85
N LEU A 95 -6.92 -7.93 -5.07
CA LEU A 95 -6.26 -7.00 -5.98
C LEU A 95 -7.16 -5.82 -6.35
N PHE A 96 -8.45 -6.07 -6.59
CA PHE A 96 -9.41 -5.01 -6.84
C PHE A 96 -9.56 -4.08 -5.63
N LEU A 97 -9.58 -4.64 -4.41
CA LEU A 97 -9.66 -3.87 -3.17
C LEU A 97 -8.40 -3.01 -2.93
N VAL A 98 -7.22 -3.50 -3.27
CA VAL A 98 -5.93 -2.79 -3.05
C VAL A 98 -5.60 -1.84 -4.21
N ALA A 99 -6.22 -2.00 -5.38
CA ALA A 99 -5.99 -1.13 -6.54
C ALA A 99 -6.15 0.38 -6.26
N PRO A 100 -7.15 0.87 -5.49
CA PRO A 100 -7.23 2.27 -5.08
C PRO A 100 -6.03 2.74 -4.23
N ALA A 101 -5.46 1.86 -3.41
CA ALA A 101 -4.27 2.18 -2.62
C ALA A 101 -3.02 2.28 -3.50
N PHE A 102 -2.86 1.40 -4.50
CA PHE A 102 -1.82 1.55 -5.53
C PHE A 102 -1.98 2.82 -6.33
N TYR A 103 -3.21 3.18 -6.70
CA TYR A 103 -3.50 4.43 -7.39
C TYR A 103 -3.12 5.66 -6.54
N ALA A 104 -3.47 5.65 -5.25
CA ALA A 104 -3.07 6.71 -4.31
C ALA A 104 -1.54 6.80 -4.18
N ALA A 105 -0.86 5.66 -4.04
CA ALA A 105 0.60 5.60 -3.97
C ALA A 105 1.28 6.13 -5.24
N TYR A 106 0.79 5.74 -6.41
CA TYR A 106 1.27 6.25 -7.70
C TYR A 106 1.08 7.77 -7.83
N ARG A 107 -0.10 8.27 -7.47
CA ARG A 107 -0.42 9.71 -7.48
C ARG A 107 0.44 10.49 -6.48
N TYR A 108 0.73 9.91 -5.33
CA TYR A 108 1.59 10.49 -4.31
C TYR A 108 3.06 10.53 -4.76
N ALA A 109 3.55 9.45 -5.38
CA ALA A 109 4.93 9.34 -5.86
C ALA A 109 5.22 10.21 -7.09
N TYR A 110 4.31 10.30 -8.07
CA TYR A 110 4.59 10.92 -9.37
C TYR A 110 3.80 12.19 -9.67
N ARG A 111 2.62 12.37 -9.06
CA ARG A 111 1.59 13.27 -9.59
C ARG A 111 1.01 14.24 -8.57
N SER A 112 1.71 14.45 -7.46
CA SER A 112 1.36 15.42 -6.42
C SER A 112 2.35 16.59 -6.36
N PRO A 113 2.53 17.36 -7.46
CA PRO A 113 3.41 18.53 -7.44
C PRO A 113 3.01 19.51 -6.33
N ASP A 114 1.72 19.68 -6.04
CA ASP A 114 1.25 20.54 -4.94
C ASP A 114 1.70 20.09 -3.54
N ILE A 115 2.06 18.81 -3.33
CA ILE A 115 2.53 18.30 -2.03
C ILE A 115 4.06 18.44 -1.94
N TRP A 116 4.76 18.31 -3.06
CA TRP A 116 6.22 18.31 -3.11
C TRP A 116 6.82 19.70 -3.43
N HIS A 117 6.09 20.60 -4.10
CA HIS A 117 6.54 21.95 -4.50
C HIS A 117 5.90 23.10 -3.70
N ALA A 118 4.90 22.86 -2.84
CA ALA A 118 4.27 23.93 -2.04
C ALA A 118 5.22 24.60 -1.01
N GLU A 119 6.40 24.03 -0.75
CA GLU A 119 7.43 24.59 0.15
C GLU A 119 8.61 25.25 -0.59
N GLU A 120 8.67 25.19 -1.93
CA GLU A 120 9.78 25.79 -2.71
C GLU A 120 9.56 27.26 -3.08
N GLN A 121 8.51 27.91 -2.56
CA GLN A 121 8.40 29.37 -2.60
C GLN A 121 8.95 29.97 -1.31
N PRO A 122 10.23 30.43 -1.29
CA PRO A 122 10.70 31.30 -0.23
C PRO A 122 9.91 32.61 -0.29
N THR A 123 9.27 32.97 0.82
CA THR A 123 8.77 34.33 1.11
C THR A 123 9.91 35.32 1.21
#